data_AF-A0A6G3U928-F1
#
_entry.id   AF-A0A6G3U928-F1
#
_cell.length_a   1.000
_cell.length_b   1.000
_cell.length_c   1.000
_cell.angle_alpha   90.00
_cell.angle_beta   90.00
_cell.angle_gamma   90.00
#
_symmetry.space_group_name_H-M   'P 1'
#
loop_
_entity.id
_entity.type
_entity.pdbx_description
1 polymer ?
#
loop_
_entity_poly.entity_id
_entity_poly.type
_entity_poly.pdbx_seq_one_letter_code
_entity_poly.pdbx_strand_id
1 'polypeptide(L)' 'MNETAASPGSAHLRARAEIDLAALRANVRSLRSHAPGAAFMAVVKADGYGHGALPCARAAVEAGATWLGAATPHEALAL' A
#
# COMPACT_ATOMS: atom_id res chain seq x y z
N MET A 1 0.87 27.04 -31.20
CA MET A 1 2.09 26.75 -30.43
C MET A 1 1.69 26.62 -28.98
N ASN A 2 1.70 25.40 -28.44
CA ASN A 2 1.70 25.15 -27.01
C ASN A 2 2.44 23.82 -26.79
N GLU A 3 3.74 23.93 -26.58
CA GLU A 3 4.58 22.83 -26.09
C GLU A 3 4.11 22.46 -24.69
N THR A 4 3.43 21.33 -24.56
CA THR A 4 3.32 20.66 -23.26
C THR A 4 4.61 19.87 -23.10
N ALA A 5 5.57 20.46 -22.38
CA ALA A 5 6.82 19.80 -22.04
C ALA A 5 6.51 18.50 -21.30
N ALA A 6 6.90 17.36 -21.89
CA ALA A 6 6.84 16.07 -21.24
C ALA A 6 7.68 16.11 -19.95
N SER A 7 7.10 15.71 -18.82
CA SER A 7 7.84 15.61 -17.56
C SER A 7 9.08 14.72 -17.73
N PRO A 8 10.26 15.16 -17.27
CA PRO A 8 11.49 14.42 -17.47
C PRO A 8 11.48 13.18 -16.56
N GLY A 9 11.56 11.98 -17.16
CA GLY A 9 12.00 10.78 -16.44
C GLY A 9 11.07 9.57 -16.44
N SER A 10 10.34 9.27 -17.51
CA SER A 10 10.04 7.86 -17.78
C SER A 10 11.13 7.32 -18.69
N ALA A 11 12.17 6.73 -18.11
CA ALA A 11 12.87 5.67 -18.84
C ALA A 11 11.78 4.70 -19.35
N HIS A 12 11.88 4.22 -20.59
CA HIS A 12 10.99 3.17 -21.08
C HIS A 12 11.25 1.90 -20.25
N LEU A 13 10.55 1.77 -19.12
CA LEU A 13 10.65 0.60 -18.27
C LEU A 13 10.10 -0.59 -19.05
N ARG A 14 10.95 -1.59 -19.28
CA ARG A 14 10.59 -2.81 -20.02
C ARG A 14 9.55 -3.66 -19.28
N ALA A 15 9.38 -3.46 -17.98
CA ALA A 15 8.44 -4.18 -17.13
C ALA A 15 7.93 -3.26 -16.01
N ARG A 16 6.71 -3.55 -15.52
CA ARG A 16 6.10 -2.91 -14.36
C ARG A 16 5.36 -3.95 -13.52
N ALA A 17 5.19 -3.65 -12.23
CA ALA A 17 4.27 -4.37 -11.36
C ALA A 17 2.99 -3.54 -11.20
N GLU A 18 1.83 -4.15 -11.42
CA GLU A 18 0.53 -3.54 -11.15
C GLU A 18 0.01 -4.08 -9.83
N ILE A 19 -0.30 -3.16 -8.92
CA ILE A 19 -0.77 -3.52 -7.58
C ILE A 19 -2.27 -3.29 -7.51
N ASP A 20 -3.03 -4.37 -7.34
CA ASP A 20 -4.48 -4.30 -7.16
C ASP A 20 -4.84 -4.00 -5.69
N LEU A 21 -5.17 -2.74 -5.42
CA LEU A 21 -5.61 -2.30 -4.10
C LEU A 21 -7.03 -2.78 -3.75
N ALA A 22 -7.86 -3.16 -4.72
CA ALA A 22 -9.16 -3.77 -4.43
C ALA A 22 -8.97 -5.19 -3.87
N ALA A 23 -8.03 -5.96 -4.43
CA ALA A 23 -7.63 -7.26 -3.91
C ALA A 23 -7.08 -7.14 -2.47
N LEU A 24 -6.21 -6.15 -2.21
CA LEU A 24 -5.70 -5.90 -0.86
C LEU A 24 -6.84 -5.62 0.14
N ARG A 25 -7.79 -4.73 -0.21
CA ARG A 25 -8.95 -4.44 0.64
C ARG A 25 -9.81 -5.68 0.90
N ALA A 26 -10.02 -6.52 -0.11
CA ALA A 26 -10.76 -7.77 0.03
C ALA A 26 -10.05 -8.75 0.98
N ASN A 27 -8.72 -8.86 0.87
CA ASN A 27 -7.91 -9.70 1.75
C ASN A 27 -8.00 -9.24 3.20
N VAL A 28 -7.90 -7.92 3.46
CA VAL A 28 -8.05 -7.38 4.83
C VAL A 28 -9.44 -7.70 5.39
N ARG A 29 -10.53 -7.49 4.63
CA ARG A 29 -11.88 -7.85 5.08
C ARG A 29 -12.02 -9.34 5.38
N SER A 30 -11.48 -10.19 4.51
CA SER A 30 -11.49 -11.65 4.68
C SER A 30 -10.73 -12.07 5.94
N LEU A 31 -9.50 -11.59 6.14
CA LEU A 31 -8.71 -11.96 7.32
C LEU A 31 -9.37 -11.48 8.62
N ARG A 32 -9.97 -10.29 8.61
CA ARG A 32 -10.74 -9.78 9.76
C ARG A 32 -11.95 -10.65 10.11
N SER A 33 -12.62 -11.26 9.14
CA SER A 33 -13.77 -12.12 9.42
C SER A 33 -13.39 -13.44 10.12
N HIS A 34 -12.11 -13.85 10.06
CA HIS A 34 -11.63 -15.04 10.76
C HIS A 34 -11.37 -14.80 12.25
N ALA A 35 -11.24 -13.56 12.70
CA ALA A 35 -11.03 -13.19 14.10
C ALA A 35 -11.92 -12.00 14.51
N PRO A 36 -13.25 -12.20 14.63
CA PRO A 36 -14.16 -11.14 15.02
C PRO A 36 -13.76 -10.52 16.37
N GLY A 37 -13.76 -9.19 16.45
CA GLY A 37 -13.42 -8.45 17.67
C GLY A 37 -11.93 -8.22 17.92
N ALA A 38 -11.03 -8.91 17.20
CA ALA A 38 -9.60 -8.64 17.28
C ALA A 38 -9.24 -7.34 16.53
N ALA A 39 -8.29 -6.58 17.09
CA ALA A 39 -7.64 -5.51 16.35
C ALA A 39 -6.82 -6.11 15.20
N PHE A 40 -6.86 -5.47 14.02
CA PHE A 40 -6.15 -5.94 12.85
C PHE A 40 -5.00 -5.00 12.52
N MET A 41 -3.77 -5.54 12.54
CA MET A 41 -2.57 -4.82 12.13
C MET A 41 -2.17 -5.22 10.71
N ALA A 42 -2.21 -4.25 9.79
CA ALA A 42 -1.64 -4.45 8.47
C ALA A 42 -0.14 -4.16 8.50
N VAL A 43 0.67 -5.18 8.22
CA VAL A 43 2.13 -5.03 8.16
C VAL A 43 2.52 -4.53 6.78
N VAL A 44 3.16 -3.36 6.71
CA VAL A 44 3.56 -2.66 5.48
C VAL A 44 5.06 -2.33 5.43
N LYS A 45 5.87 -3.08 6.17
CA LYS A 45 7.35 -2.99 6.14
C LYS A 45 7.91 -3.22 4.73
N ALA A 46 9.15 -2.80 4.50
CA ALA A 46 9.87 -2.95 3.24
C ALA A 46 9.06 -2.42 2.05
N ASP A 47 8.56 -1.19 2.19
CA ASP A 47 7.70 -0.52 1.21
C ASP A 47 6.44 -1.34 0.85
N GLY A 48 5.72 -1.83 1.85
CA GLY A 48 4.54 -2.68 1.61
C GLY A 48 4.91 -3.99 0.92
N TYR A 49 6.00 -4.63 1.34
CA TYR A 49 6.56 -5.82 0.66
C TYR A 49 6.88 -5.55 -0.82
N GLY A 50 7.34 -4.34 -1.16
CA GLY A 50 7.60 -3.90 -2.53
C GLY A 50 6.37 -3.53 -3.36
N HIS A 51 5.18 -3.47 -2.75
CA HIS A 51 3.93 -3.07 -3.41
C HIS A 51 3.62 -1.58 -3.25
N GLY A 52 4.44 -0.83 -2.52
CA GLY A 52 4.22 0.56 -2.13
C GLY A 52 3.52 0.67 -0.78
N ALA A 53 4.25 1.10 0.25
CA ALA A 53 3.77 1.14 1.63
C ALA A 53 2.57 2.07 1.81
N LEU A 54 2.67 3.32 1.35
CA LEU A 54 1.63 4.33 1.55
C LEU A 54 0.28 3.96 0.91
N PRO A 55 0.20 3.59 -0.40
CA PRO A 55 -1.07 3.17 -0.98
C PRO A 55 -1.63 1.90 -0.34
N CYS A 56 -0.78 0.92 0.02
CA CYS A 56 -1.21 -0.30 0.69
C CYS A 56 -1.75 -0.02 2.10
N ALA A 57 -1.08 0.84 2.88
CA ALA A 57 -1.48 1.22 4.22
C ALA A 57 -2.85 1.92 4.22
N ARG A 58 -3.05 2.89 3.31
CA ARG A 58 -4.35 3.58 3.15
C ARG A 58 -5.46 2.60 2.78
N ALA A 59 -5.22 1.74 1.80
CA ALA A 59 -6.18 0.72 1.40
C ALA A 59 -6.50 -0.24 2.57
N ALA A 60 -5.52 -0.64 3.37
CA ALA A 60 -5.74 -1.48 4.54
C ALA A 60 -6.61 -0.79 5.60
N VAL A 61 -6.35 0.49 5.91
CA VAL A 61 -7.14 1.29 6.84
C VAL A 61 -8.57 1.46 6.35
N GLU A 62 -8.78 1.76 5.06
CA GLU A 62 -10.11 1.83 4.43
C GLU A 62 -10.87 0.49 4.53
N ALA A 63 -10.17 -0.64 4.51
CA ALA A 63 -10.75 -1.97 4.72
C ALA A 63 -10.94 -2.34 6.21
N GLY A 64 -10.57 -1.44 7.12
CA GLY A 64 -10.79 -1.55 8.56
C GLY A 64 -9.63 -2.15 9.35
N ALA A 65 -8.40 -2.12 8.83
CA ALA A 65 -7.23 -2.26 9.68
C ALA A 65 -7.20 -1.10 10.70
N THR A 66 -6.98 -1.40 11.97
CA THR A 66 -6.93 -0.40 13.05
C THR A 66 -5.51 -0.07 13.48
N TRP A 67 -4.54 -0.85 12.99
CA TRP A 67 -3.11 -0.66 13.23
C TRP A 67 -2.30 -0.84 11.94
N LEU A 68 -1.17 -0.16 11.86
CA LEU A 68 -0.15 -0.36 10.84
C LEU A 68 1.15 -0.83 11.50
N GLY A 69 1.81 -1.81 10.89
CA GLY A 69 3.09 -2.35 11.35
C GLY A 69 4.20 -2.07 10.34
N ALA A 70 5.24 -1.35 10.76
CA ALA A 70 6.47 -1.12 10.00
C ALA A 70 7.67 -1.79 10.68
N ALA A 71 8.79 -1.98 9.97
CA ALA A 71 10.00 -2.55 10.54
C ALA A 71 10.90 -1.49 11.21
N THR A 72 10.82 -0.23 10.78
CA THR A 72 11.65 0.85 11.32
C THR A 72 10.84 2.13 11.61
N PRO A 73 11.33 3.03 12.48
CA PRO A 73 10.71 4.33 12.71
C PRO A 73 10.65 5.21 11.45
N HIS A 74 11.61 5.09 10.54
CA HIS A 74 11.62 5.86 9.29
C HIS A 74 10.48 5.43 8.36
N GLU A 75 10.24 4.11 8.24
CA GLU A 75 9.08 3.60 7.52
C GLU A 75 7.77 4.07 8.18
N ALA A 76 7.70 4.05 9.52
CA ALA A 76 6.52 4.50 10.25
C ALA A 76 6.25 6.00 10.06
N LEU A 77 7.29 6.84 10.03
CA LEU A 77 7.18 8.29 9.82
C LEU A 77 6.67 8.64 8.40
N ALA A 78 6.88 7.75 7.43
CA ALA A 78 6.48 7.97 6.04
C ALA A 78 5.00 7.63 5.74
N LEU A 79 4.27 7.06 6.69
CA LEU A 79 2.87 6.63 6.57
C LEU A 79 1.89 7.73 7.04
#